data_AF-A0A6L4Z9P1-F1
#
_entry.id   AF-A0A6L4Z9P1-F1
#
_cell.length_a   1.000
_cell.length_b   1.000
_cell.length_c   1.000
_cell.angle_alpha   90.00
_cell.angle_beta   90.00
_cell.angle_gamma   90.00
#
_symmetry.space_group_name_H-M   'P 1'
#
loop_
_entity.id
_entity.type
_entity.pdbx_description
1 polymer ?
#
loop_
_entity_poly.entity_id
_entity_poly.type
_entity_poly.pdbx_seq_one_letter_code
_entity_poly.pdbx_strand_id
1 'polypeptide(L)'
;MYKLGPIHQGIMERGGKTTSDSYLLWPSRIGAFTLVMGRHYKHCDTTDFPFSYLIESQDESILVPAINLKSIGTIRDTQKWPGRDNRTDSNLLDFINFNLLSPYTIHKMMNGRRKLLSIRESSGSSASSYSYDKMKIESRALDRGIELYEMAIWKFLGNSIITRLQNGKFKTDTDIQKSLEPDSPFGKGYWVDLSGLICPYEALDKLLVSIENGELTSLEEVNSALAALHKNYYNYEWTWAADALAGFYGKSIADFTAADVIAVVEKWKKSVLDMDRFLYEDARKEFSMSKMIGFGVDGTNGAREEDFAQVRGEFVNNKTVIAICEHMDKKEKLGNEIIALMKQSMVQAEIAN
;
A
#
# COMPACT_ATOMS: atom_id res chain seq x y z
N MET A 1 26.95 6.95 20.07
CA MET A 1 26.22 8.21 19.84
C MET A 1 26.47 9.11 21.05
N TYR A 2 27.58 9.84 21.06
CA TYR A 2 27.91 10.82 22.10
C TYR A 2 28.35 12.09 21.37
N LYS A 3 27.75 13.24 21.74
CA LYS A 3 28.01 14.62 21.28
C LYS A 3 26.98 15.33 20.37
N LEU A 4 25.69 14.97 20.35
CA LEU A 4 24.65 15.84 19.76
C LEU A 4 23.43 16.08 20.67
N GLY A 5 23.57 15.86 21.98
CA GLY A 5 22.45 15.90 22.91
C GLY A 5 21.52 14.68 22.78
N PRO A 6 20.57 14.52 23.71
CA PRO A 6 19.66 13.39 23.72
C PRO A 6 18.60 13.48 22.61
N ILE A 7 18.88 12.98 21.41
CA ILE A 7 17.82 12.69 20.43
C ILE A 7 17.15 11.38 20.87
N HIS A 8 16.15 11.47 21.75
CA HIS A 8 15.38 10.31 22.25
C HIS A 8 14.03 10.14 21.54
N GLN A 9 13.77 10.88 20.47
CA GLN A 9 12.52 10.76 19.72
C GLN A 9 12.65 9.78 18.55
N GLY A 10 11.55 9.14 18.21
CA GLY A 10 11.43 8.40 16.96
C GLY A 10 10.02 8.49 16.41
N ILE A 11 9.81 7.84 15.27
CA ILE A 11 8.57 7.94 14.52
C ILE A 11 8.02 6.53 14.32
N MET A 12 6.73 6.37 14.60
CA MET A 12 5.95 5.21 14.19
C MET A 12 4.88 5.68 13.22
N GLU A 13 5.05 5.34 11.95
CA GLU A 13 4.18 5.81 10.88
C GLU A 13 2.80 5.11 10.93
N ARG A 14 1.85 5.66 10.15
CA ARG A 14 0.45 5.22 10.12
C ARG A 14 0.29 3.71 10.04
N GLY A 15 -0.66 3.18 10.81
CA GLY A 15 -0.99 1.76 10.81
C GLY A 15 0.09 0.83 11.39
N GLY A 16 1.20 1.37 11.89
CA GLY A 16 2.19 0.59 12.64
C GLY A 16 1.55 -0.06 13.87
N LYS A 17 2.01 -1.26 14.25
CA LYS A 17 1.53 -1.99 15.42
C LYS A 17 2.68 -2.59 16.22
N THR A 18 2.49 -2.69 17.52
CA THR A 18 3.35 -3.46 18.42
C THR A 18 2.58 -4.67 18.95
N THR A 19 3.26 -5.80 19.14
CA THR A 19 2.68 -6.89 19.93
C THR A 19 2.89 -6.66 21.42
N SER A 20 2.23 -7.47 22.25
CA SER A 20 2.48 -7.51 23.69
C SER A 20 3.97 -7.63 23.99
N ASP A 21 4.43 -6.94 25.04
CA ASP A 21 5.83 -6.96 25.50
C ASP A 21 6.87 -6.48 24.47
N SER A 22 6.46 -5.67 23.48
CA SER A 22 7.39 -5.07 22.54
C SER A 22 8.18 -3.92 23.18
N TYR A 23 9.48 -3.86 22.89
CA TYR A 23 10.37 -2.77 23.30
C TYR A 23 11.09 -2.21 22.07
N LEU A 24 11.21 -0.89 21.98
CA LEU A 24 11.93 -0.18 20.92
C LEU A 24 12.89 0.82 21.54
N LEU A 25 14.19 0.71 21.24
CA LEU A 25 15.18 1.71 21.63
C LEU A 25 15.14 2.91 20.68
N TRP A 26 14.74 4.07 21.22
CA TRP A 26 14.76 5.33 20.49
C TRP A 26 16.18 5.93 20.41
N PRO A 27 16.55 6.62 19.32
CA PRO A 27 15.72 6.92 18.15
C PRO A 27 15.55 5.70 17.22
N SER A 28 14.36 5.54 16.66
CA SER A 28 14.00 4.51 15.69
C SER A 28 12.92 5.07 14.76
N ARG A 29 12.82 4.56 13.54
CA ARG A 29 11.79 4.93 12.57
C ARG A 29 11.10 3.69 12.06
N ILE A 30 9.81 3.56 12.36
CA ILE A 30 8.99 2.42 12.01
C ILE A 30 8.11 2.81 10.82
N GLY A 31 8.33 2.16 9.67
CA GLY A 31 7.61 2.45 8.43
C GLY A 31 6.13 2.08 8.49
N ALA A 32 5.33 2.72 7.64
CA ALA A 32 3.87 2.57 7.63
C ALA A 32 3.43 1.10 7.61
N PHE A 33 2.42 0.75 8.39
CA PHE A 33 1.86 -0.60 8.50
C PHE A 33 2.86 -1.69 8.93
N THR A 34 3.97 -1.33 9.58
CA THR A 34 4.93 -2.31 10.12
C THR A 34 4.45 -2.89 11.45
N LEU A 35 4.54 -4.22 11.59
CA LEU A 35 4.31 -4.90 12.87
C LEU A 35 5.65 -5.12 13.58
N VAL A 36 5.76 -4.64 14.81
CA VAL A 36 6.94 -4.79 15.67
C VAL A 36 6.67 -5.87 16.71
N MET A 37 7.58 -6.83 16.83
CA MET A 37 7.48 -7.99 17.71
C MET A 37 8.76 -8.19 18.52
N GLY A 38 8.65 -8.16 19.85
CA GLY A 38 9.76 -8.42 20.77
C GLY A 38 10.59 -7.17 21.08
N ARG A 39 11.82 -7.36 21.56
CA ARG A 39 12.63 -6.29 22.18
C ARG A 39 13.81 -5.85 21.32
N HIS A 40 13.66 -4.70 20.66
CA HIS A 40 14.67 -4.15 19.78
C HIS A 40 15.57 -3.13 20.50
N TYR A 41 16.79 -3.56 20.84
CA TYR A 41 17.81 -2.72 21.50
C TYR A 41 18.69 -1.92 20.52
N LYS A 42 18.44 -2.03 19.22
CA LYS A 42 19.16 -1.28 18.17
C LYS A 42 18.24 -0.21 17.59
N HIS A 43 18.82 0.91 17.18
CA HIS A 43 18.10 1.97 16.47
C HIS A 43 17.78 1.50 15.05
N CYS A 44 16.52 1.09 14.82
CA CYS A 44 16.05 0.56 13.54
C CYS A 44 15.44 1.66 12.68
N ASP A 45 15.74 1.67 11.38
CA ASP A 45 15.04 2.50 10.38
C ASP A 45 14.40 1.62 9.31
N THR A 46 13.07 1.56 9.33
CA THR A 46 12.24 0.83 8.38
C THR A 46 11.36 1.76 7.54
N THR A 47 11.66 3.06 7.49
CA THR A 47 10.84 4.08 6.79
C THR A 47 10.60 3.77 5.32
N ASP A 48 11.57 3.15 4.63
CA ASP A 48 11.46 2.72 3.23
C ASP A 48 10.94 1.29 3.05
N PHE A 49 10.63 0.59 4.15
CA PHE A 49 10.11 -0.78 4.12
C PHE A 49 8.72 -0.83 4.77
N PRO A 50 7.69 -0.18 4.19
CA PRO A 50 6.35 -0.23 4.73
C PRO A 50 5.80 -1.67 4.64
N PHE A 51 4.78 -1.98 5.44
CA PHE A 51 4.16 -3.30 5.51
C PHE A 51 5.14 -4.41 5.89
N SER A 52 6.14 -4.12 6.69
CA SER A 52 7.11 -5.12 7.14
C SER A 52 6.71 -5.76 8.46
N TYR A 53 7.31 -6.90 8.78
CA TYR A 53 7.45 -7.33 10.17
C TYR A 53 8.87 -7.03 10.64
N LEU A 54 9.00 -6.46 11.83
CA LEU A 54 10.25 -6.29 12.54
C LEU A 54 10.18 -7.21 13.76
N ILE A 55 10.99 -8.28 13.73
CA ILE A 55 10.90 -9.39 14.68
C ILE A 55 12.22 -9.50 15.42
N GLU A 56 12.18 -9.48 16.74
CA GLU A 56 13.34 -9.83 17.57
C GLU A 56 13.54 -11.35 17.56
N SER A 57 14.77 -11.77 17.31
CA SER A 57 15.20 -13.15 17.51
C SER A 57 16.66 -13.19 17.90
N GLN A 58 16.96 -13.79 19.06
CA GLN A 58 18.34 -13.92 19.57
C GLN A 58 19.04 -12.56 19.68
N ASP A 59 18.34 -11.54 20.20
CA ASP A 59 18.81 -10.16 20.34
C ASP A 59 19.09 -9.44 19.00
N GLU A 60 18.71 -10.04 17.87
CA GLU A 60 18.79 -9.45 16.54
C GLU A 60 17.44 -8.94 16.06
N SER A 61 17.45 -7.78 15.39
CA SER A 61 16.29 -7.22 14.71
C SER A 61 16.19 -7.80 13.30
N ILE A 62 15.27 -8.73 13.08
CA ILE A 62 15.00 -9.34 11.78
C ILE A 62 13.91 -8.54 11.06
N LEU A 63 14.24 -7.99 9.91
CA LEU A 63 13.30 -7.32 9.02
C LEU A 63 12.79 -8.32 7.97
N VAL A 64 11.46 -8.43 7.87
CA VAL A 64 10.76 -9.22 6.86
C VAL A 64 9.95 -8.24 5.99
N PRO A 65 10.51 -7.75 4.88
CA PRO A 65 9.90 -6.68 4.08
C PRO A 65 8.57 -7.11 3.46
N ALA A 66 7.65 -6.15 3.32
CA ALA A 66 6.40 -6.27 2.56
C ALA A 66 5.40 -7.36 3.05
N ILE A 67 5.78 -8.17 4.04
CA ILE A 67 5.04 -9.37 4.43
C ILE A 67 3.64 -9.07 4.93
N ASN A 68 3.40 -7.88 5.49
CA ASN A 68 2.11 -7.47 6.02
C ASN A 68 1.10 -7.12 4.92
N LEU A 69 1.53 -6.98 3.66
CA LEU A 69 0.62 -6.78 2.51
C LEU A 69 -0.31 -7.98 2.29
N LYS A 70 0.10 -9.16 2.74
CA LYS A 70 -0.66 -10.41 2.59
C LYS A 70 -1.51 -10.77 3.81
N SER A 71 -1.51 -9.91 4.84
CA SER A 71 -2.20 -10.20 6.09
C SER A 71 -3.67 -9.83 5.99
N ILE A 72 -4.56 -10.80 6.25
CA ILE A 72 -6.00 -10.51 6.32
C ILE A 72 -6.34 -9.57 7.50
N GLY A 73 -5.55 -9.63 8.57
CA GLY A 73 -5.67 -8.73 9.72
C GLY A 73 -5.45 -7.27 9.34
N THR A 74 -4.49 -6.99 8.45
CA THR A 74 -4.21 -5.63 7.97
C THR A 74 -5.34 -5.07 7.10
N ILE A 75 -5.91 -5.89 6.21
CA ILE A 75 -7.08 -5.50 5.41
C ILE A 75 -8.28 -5.23 6.32
N ARG A 76 -8.58 -6.16 7.24
CA ARG A 76 -9.69 -6.04 8.20
C ARG A 76 -9.56 -4.78 9.06
N ASP A 77 -8.36 -4.48 9.54
CA ASP A 77 -8.15 -3.30 10.38
C ASP A 77 -8.27 -1.99 9.59
N THR A 78 -7.79 -1.96 8.35
CA THR A 78 -7.95 -0.75 7.51
C THR A 78 -9.41 -0.53 7.13
N GLN A 79 -10.17 -1.59 6.83
CA GLN A 79 -11.61 -1.50 6.56
C GLN A 79 -12.43 -1.01 7.76
N LYS A 80 -11.93 -1.20 8.99
CA LYS A 80 -12.59 -0.66 10.19
C LYS A 80 -12.42 0.85 10.32
N TRP A 81 -11.39 1.47 9.72
CA TRP A 81 -11.11 2.90 9.95
C TRP A 81 -12.27 3.81 9.52
N PRO A 82 -12.79 3.74 8.28
CA PRO A 82 -13.94 4.56 7.90
C PRO A 82 -15.19 4.27 8.74
N GLY A 83 -15.45 3.00 9.05
CA GLY A 83 -16.60 2.60 9.86
C GLY A 83 -16.47 2.94 11.35
N ARG A 84 -15.30 3.41 11.80
CA ARG A 84 -15.05 3.86 13.17
C ARG A 84 -14.86 5.38 13.25
N ASP A 85 -14.96 6.07 12.13
CA ASP A 85 -14.99 7.52 12.11
C ASP A 85 -16.35 8.00 12.65
N ASN A 86 -16.39 8.31 13.94
CA ASN A 86 -17.59 8.79 14.65
C ASN A 86 -17.53 10.30 14.90
N ARG A 87 -16.77 11.06 14.10
CA ARG A 87 -16.73 12.52 14.23
C ARG A 87 -18.08 13.09 13.77
N THR A 88 -18.78 13.77 14.67
CA THR A 88 -20.12 14.31 14.43
C THR A 88 -20.15 15.83 14.25
N ASP A 89 -19.01 16.50 14.39
CA ASP A 89 -18.95 17.95 14.22
C ASP A 89 -19.30 18.33 12.78
N SER A 90 -20.12 19.36 12.60
CA SER A 90 -20.47 19.92 11.29
C SER A 90 -19.27 20.55 10.57
N ASN A 91 -18.23 20.92 11.32
CA ASN A 91 -17.00 21.53 10.82
C ASN A 91 -15.79 20.66 11.20
N LEU A 92 -15.48 19.68 10.35
CA LEU A 92 -14.31 18.81 10.55
C LEU A 92 -13.02 19.54 10.15
N LEU A 93 -12.13 19.75 11.12
CA LEU A 93 -10.81 20.35 10.90
C LEU A 93 -9.73 19.32 10.58
N ASP A 94 -9.95 18.04 10.92
CA ASP A 94 -9.01 16.96 10.59
C ASP A 94 -9.36 16.34 9.23
N PHE A 95 -8.46 16.46 8.27
CA PHE A 95 -8.60 15.85 6.95
C PHE A 95 -7.92 14.48 6.93
N ILE A 96 -8.69 13.41 6.71
CA ILE A 96 -8.19 12.03 6.83
C ILE A 96 -8.37 11.28 5.51
N ASN A 97 -7.30 10.63 5.04
CA ASN A 97 -7.32 9.70 3.92
C ASN A 97 -7.24 8.26 4.43
N PHE A 98 -8.31 7.47 4.24
CA PHE A 98 -8.38 6.08 4.73
C PHE A 98 -7.72 5.06 3.78
N ASN A 99 -7.18 5.49 2.65
CA ASN A 99 -6.58 4.62 1.65
C ASN A 99 -5.39 3.83 2.24
N LEU A 100 -5.43 2.50 2.08
CA LEU A 100 -4.33 1.62 2.47
C LEU A 100 -3.10 1.81 1.55
N LEU A 101 -3.37 1.76 0.25
CA LEU A 101 -2.41 2.06 -0.80
C LEU A 101 -2.66 3.49 -1.28
N SER A 102 -1.61 4.30 -1.27
CA SER A 102 -1.63 5.72 -1.62
C SER A 102 -0.26 6.08 -2.22
N PRO A 103 -0.11 7.22 -2.90
CA PRO A 103 1.19 7.71 -3.34
C PRO A 103 2.25 7.69 -2.22
N TYR A 104 1.85 8.03 -0.98
CA TYR A 104 2.71 7.96 0.20
C TYR A 104 3.29 6.56 0.44
N THR A 105 2.44 5.52 0.47
CA THR A 105 2.90 4.16 0.73
C THR A 105 3.59 3.52 -0.47
N ILE A 106 3.09 3.76 -1.69
CA ILE A 106 3.67 3.17 -2.91
C ILE A 106 5.03 3.78 -3.22
N HIS A 107 5.24 5.09 -3.03
CA HIS A 107 6.57 5.70 -3.19
C HIS A 107 7.62 5.01 -2.30
N LYS A 108 7.26 4.74 -1.03
CA LYS A 108 8.11 4.00 -0.10
C LYS A 108 8.34 2.56 -0.56
N MET A 109 7.32 1.87 -1.08
CA MET A 109 7.52 0.52 -1.66
C MET A 109 8.47 0.52 -2.85
N MET A 110 8.40 1.54 -3.72
CA MET A 110 9.33 1.69 -4.85
C MET A 110 10.77 1.89 -4.34
N ASN A 111 10.95 2.71 -3.30
CA ASN A 111 12.25 2.90 -2.64
C ASN A 111 12.74 1.62 -1.96
N GLY A 112 11.88 0.95 -1.21
CA GLY A 112 12.15 -0.34 -0.57
C GLY A 112 12.57 -1.39 -1.57
N ARG A 113 11.83 -1.56 -2.68
CA ARG A 113 12.19 -2.48 -3.77
C ARG A 113 13.57 -2.16 -4.34
N ARG A 114 13.87 -0.89 -4.61
CA ARG A 114 15.19 -0.46 -5.11
C ARG A 114 16.31 -0.79 -4.12
N LYS A 115 16.08 -0.55 -2.82
CA LYS A 115 17.03 -0.88 -1.75
C LYS A 115 17.26 -2.39 -1.64
N LEU A 116 16.21 -3.20 -1.66
CA LEU A 116 16.33 -4.67 -1.63
C LEU A 116 17.12 -5.21 -2.84
N LEU A 117 16.87 -4.68 -4.04
CA LEU A 117 17.65 -5.03 -5.24
C LEU A 117 19.13 -4.66 -5.07
N SER A 118 19.42 -3.46 -4.58
CA SER A 118 20.79 -3.01 -4.33
C SER A 118 21.51 -3.85 -3.26
N ILE A 119 20.82 -4.26 -2.19
CA ILE A 119 21.36 -5.17 -1.18
C ILE A 119 21.75 -6.51 -1.82
N ARG A 120 20.86 -7.08 -2.65
CA ARG A 120 21.10 -8.35 -3.35
C ARG A 120 22.28 -8.28 -4.31
N GLU A 121 22.42 -7.17 -5.04
CA GLU A 121 23.52 -6.93 -5.98
C GLU A 121 24.86 -6.74 -5.27
N SER A 122 24.89 -5.91 -4.21
CA SER A 122 26.13 -5.53 -3.51
C SER A 122 26.72 -6.65 -2.64
N SER A 123 25.87 -7.52 -2.09
CA SER A 123 26.28 -8.55 -1.12
C SER A 123 26.36 -9.97 -1.70
N GLY A 124 26.02 -10.13 -2.98
CA GLY A 124 25.99 -11.41 -3.69
C GLY A 124 24.73 -12.24 -3.40
N SER A 125 24.17 -12.86 -4.44
CA SER A 125 22.90 -13.63 -4.37
C SER A 125 22.99 -14.95 -3.61
N SER A 126 24.19 -15.40 -3.22
CA SER A 126 24.41 -16.65 -2.49
C SER A 126 24.39 -16.49 -0.96
N ALA A 127 24.26 -15.26 -0.44
CA ALA A 127 24.18 -15.02 0.99
C ALA A 127 22.89 -15.62 1.59
N SER A 128 23.00 -16.26 2.75
CA SER A 128 21.83 -16.77 3.50
C SER A 128 21.05 -15.64 4.19
N SER A 129 21.72 -14.54 4.50
CA SER A 129 21.14 -13.33 5.09
C SER A 129 21.98 -12.11 4.80
N TYR A 130 21.34 -10.95 4.82
CA TYR A 130 21.94 -9.64 4.58
C TYR A 130 21.85 -8.78 5.84
N SER A 131 22.88 -7.99 6.12
CA SER A 131 22.83 -6.95 7.16
C SER A 131 22.49 -5.61 6.51
N TYR A 132 21.48 -4.92 7.04
CA TYR A 132 21.06 -3.61 6.56
C TYR A 132 20.67 -2.74 7.76
N ASP A 133 21.35 -1.60 7.93
CA ASP A 133 21.10 -0.61 8.98
C ASP A 133 20.74 -1.21 10.35
N LYS A 134 21.66 -2.04 10.88
CA LYS A 134 21.54 -2.73 12.19
C LYS A 134 20.40 -3.74 12.28
N MET A 135 19.75 -4.06 11.17
CA MET A 135 18.80 -5.15 11.03
C MET A 135 19.39 -6.27 10.16
N LYS A 136 18.74 -7.44 10.23
CA LYS A 136 19.06 -8.61 9.40
C LYS A 136 17.86 -8.92 8.50
N ILE A 137 18.13 -9.22 7.23
CA ILE A 137 17.11 -9.66 6.26
C ILE A 137 17.52 -11.04 5.76
N GLU A 138 16.69 -12.06 5.99
CA GLU A 138 16.94 -13.39 5.41
C GLU A 138 16.80 -13.34 3.88
N SER A 139 17.60 -14.13 3.16
CA SER A 139 17.61 -14.08 1.69
C SER A 139 16.25 -14.35 1.07
N ARG A 140 15.55 -15.37 1.57
CA ARG A 140 14.15 -15.66 1.19
C ARG A 140 13.19 -14.51 1.47
N ALA A 141 13.40 -13.76 2.55
CA ALA A 141 12.54 -12.64 2.92
C ALA A 141 12.82 -11.41 2.03
N LEU A 142 14.08 -11.21 1.64
CA LEU A 142 14.47 -10.17 0.69
C LEU A 142 13.83 -10.41 -0.68
N ASP A 143 14.01 -11.60 -1.25
CA ASP A 143 13.48 -11.91 -2.59
C ASP A 143 11.95 -11.83 -2.59
N ARG A 144 11.33 -12.38 -1.54
CA ARG A 144 9.88 -12.29 -1.39
C ARG A 144 9.40 -10.85 -1.20
N GLY A 145 10.16 -10.02 -0.50
CA GLY A 145 9.88 -8.60 -0.32
C GLY A 145 9.87 -7.83 -1.65
N ILE A 146 10.83 -8.12 -2.53
CA ILE A 146 10.91 -7.54 -3.88
C ILE A 146 9.64 -7.88 -4.67
N GLU A 147 9.25 -9.15 -4.70
CA GLU A 147 8.05 -9.61 -5.42
C GLU A 147 6.77 -8.97 -4.87
N LEU A 148 6.62 -8.94 -3.54
CA LEU A 148 5.43 -8.37 -2.89
C LEU A 148 5.29 -6.87 -3.15
N TYR A 149 6.40 -6.10 -3.07
CA TYR A 149 6.37 -4.69 -3.43
C TYR A 149 6.06 -4.48 -4.91
N GLU A 150 6.64 -5.28 -5.80
CA GLU A 150 6.33 -5.19 -7.23
C GLU A 150 4.85 -5.43 -7.54
N MET A 151 4.24 -6.45 -6.93
CA MET A 151 2.80 -6.70 -7.06
C MET A 151 1.96 -5.53 -6.52
N ALA A 152 2.30 -4.98 -5.36
CA ALA A 152 1.55 -3.85 -4.79
C ALA A 152 1.67 -2.58 -5.65
N ILE A 153 2.85 -2.33 -6.22
CA ILE A 153 3.08 -1.22 -7.16
C ILE A 153 2.21 -1.40 -8.41
N TRP A 154 2.24 -2.57 -9.06
CA TRP A 154 1.40 -2.84 -10.23
C TRP A 154 -0.11 -2.79 -9.90
N LYS A 155 -0.51 -3.29 -8.73
CA LYS A 155 -1.89 -3.21 -8.24
C LYS A 155 -2.36 -1.76 -8.12
N PHE A 156 -1.52 -0.87 -7.60
CA PHE A 156 -1.88 0.54 -7.46
C PHE A 156 -1.88 1.26 -8.81
N LEU A 157 -0.75 1.24 -9.53
CA LEU A 157 -0.59 1.98 -10.79
C LEU A 157 -1.60 1.56 -11.86
N GLY A 158 -1.83 0.25 -12.00
CA GLY A 158 -2.82 -0.24 -12.95
C GLY A 158 -4.25 0.11 -12.55
N ASN A 159 -4.57 0.17 -11.25
CA ASN A 159 -5.88 0.64 -10.81
C ASN A 159 -6.05 2.12 -11.16
N SER A 160 -5.02 2.95 -10.99
CA SER A 160 -5.04 4.37 -11.38
C SER A 160 -5.28 4.56 -12.88
N ILE A 161 -4.62 3.78 -13.76
CA ILE A 161 -4.92 3.80 -15.20
C ILE A 161 -6.36 3.38 -15.47
N ILE A 162 -6.80 2.26 -14.90
CA ILE A 162 -8.14 1.73 -15.15
C ILE A 162 -9.19 2.76 -14.76
N THR A 163 -9.06 3.39 -13.60
CA THR A 163 -9.99 4.45 -13.16
C THR A 163 -10.02 5.64 -14.12
N ARG A 164 -8.90 5.99 -14.77
CA ARG A 164 -8.85 7.06 -15.78
C ARG A 164 -9.51 6.68 -17.09
N LEU A 165 -9.33 5.44 -17.54
CA LEU A 165 -9.84 4.98 -18.82
C LEU A 165 -11.28 4.44 -18.73
N GLN A 166 -11.76 4.15 -17.52
CA GLN A 166 -13.09 3.60 -17.31
C GLN A 166 -14.15 4.55 -17.86
N ASN A 167 -15.12 4.01 -18.59
CA ASN A 167 -16.20 4.73 -19.27
C ASN A 167 -15.77 5.63 -20.44
N GLY A 168 -14.49 5.66 -20.79
CA GLY A 168 -13.99 6.34 -21.98
C GLY A 168 -14.34 5.61 -23.28
N LYS A 169 -14.37 6.35 -24.38
CA LYS A 169 -14.49 5.79 -25.74
C LYS A 169 -13.24 6.16 -26.52
N PHE A 170 -12.48 5.15 -26.93
CA PHE A 170 -11.20 5.33 -27.58
C PHE A 170 -11.28 4.75 -28.99
N LYS A 171 -10.90 5.55 -29.98
CA LYS A 171 -10.81 5.12 -31.39
C LYS A 171 -9.37 5.04 -31.86
N THR A 172 -8.50 5.85 -31.27
CA THR A 172 -7.09 6.00 -31.64
C THR A 172 -6.21 6.06 -30.39
N ASP A 173 -4.91 5.80 -30.55
CA ASP A 173 -3.94 5.98 -29.47
C ASP A 173 -3.92 7.42 -28.95
N THR A 174 -4.18 8.40 -29.82
CA THR A 174 -4.32 9.82 -29.43
C THR A 174 -5.47 10.06 -28.44
N ASP A 175 -6.58 9.34 -28.55
CA ASP A 175 -7.70 9.46 -27.60
C ASP A 175 -7.32 8.92 -26.21
N ILE A 176 -6.53 7.85 -26.20
CA ILE A 176 -5.99 7.24 -24.97
C ILE A 176 -5.04 8.24 -24.31
N GLN A 177 -4.07 8.76 -25.06
CA GLN A 177 -3.06 9.71 -24.58
C GLN A 177 -3.71 10.95 -23.96
N LYS A 178 -4.71 11.54 -24.62
CA LYS A 178 -5.48 12.68 -24.08
C LYS A 178 -6.16 12.38 -22.76
N SER A 179 -6.69 11.16 -22.60
CA SER A 179 -7.36 10.76 -21.36
C SER A 179 -6.38 10.43 -20.23
N LEU A 180 -5.10 10.22 -20.57
CA LEU A 180 -4.03 9.97 -19.62
C LEU A 180 -3.24 11.25 -19.26
N GLU A 181 -3.60 12.41 -19.81
CA GLU A 181 -2.97 13.68 -19.43
C GLU A 181 -3.25 13.98 -17.93
N PRO A 182 -2.25 14.40 -17.14
CA PRO A 182 -2.47 14.82 -15.76
C PRO A 182 -3.34 16.08 -15.65
N ASP A 183 -4.34 16.06 -14.77
CA ASP A 183 -5.24 17.22 -14.56
C ASP A 183 -4.60 18.35 -13.75
N SER A 184 -3.48 18.09 -13.08
CA SER A 184 -2.85 19.03 -12.16
C SER A 184 -1.35 19.08 -12.39
N PRO A 185 -0.73 20.29 -12.33
CA PRO A 185 0.72 20.41 -12.33
C PRO A 185 1.34 19.88 -11.02
N PHE A 186 0.54 19.75 -9.95
CA PHE A 186 0.98 19.24 -8.65
C PHE A 186 0.68 17.76 -8.49
N GLY A 187 1.49 17.09 -7.66
CA GLY A 187 1.31 15.67 -7.32
C GLY A 187 2.57 14.84 -7.51
N LYS A 188 3.58 15.35 -8.21
CA LYS A 188 4.85 14.64 -8.43
C LYS A 188 5.70 14.55 -7.16
N GLY A 189 6.71 13.69 -7.20
CA GLY A 189 7.70 13.58 -6.14
C GLY A 189 7.18 12.82 -4.92
N TYR A 190 7.61 13.27 -3.74
CA TYR A 190 7.29 12.61 -2.48
C TYR A 190 6.01 13.18 -1.87
N TRP A 191 5.30 12.29 -1.18
CA TRP A 191 4.09 12.59 -0.45
C TRP A 191 4.34 12.46 1.04
N VAL A 192 3.54 13.16 1.83
CA VAL A 192 3.62 13.17 3.30
C VAL A 192 2.28 12.78 3.91
N ASP A 193 2.32 12.34 5.16
CA ASP A 193 1.14 12.10 6.00
C ASP A 193 1.15 13.11 7.15
N LEU A 194 0.26 14.09 7.07
CA LEU A 194 0.05 15.11 8.09
C LEU A 194 -1.12 14.69 8.99
N SER A 195 -0.84 13.76 9.91
CA SER A 195 -1.83 13.26 10.88
C SER A 195 -3.12 12.74 10.25
N GLY A 196 -3.03 12.11 9.07
CA GLY A 196 -4.16 11.58 8.31
C GLY A 196 -4.33 12.24 6.95
N LEU A 197 -3.90 13.50 6.78
CA LEU A 197 -3.94 14.19 5.49
C LEU A 197 -2.76 13.77 4.65
N ILE A 198 -3.03 12.97 3.62
CA ILE A 198 -2.03 12.53 2.67
C ILE A 198 -2.02 13.49 1.49
N CYS A 199 -0.91 14.19 1.28
CA CYS A 199 -0.79 15.18 0.21
C CYS A 199 0.62 15.20 -0.40
N PRO A 200 0.77 15.68 -1.65
CA PRO A 200 2.09 15.90 -2.24
C PRO A 200 2.82 16.99 -1.46
N TYR A 201 4.11 16.77 -1.19
CA TYR A 201 4.90 17.75 -0.44
C TYR A 201 4.99 19.08 -1.18
N GLU A 202 5.10 19.08 -2.51
CA GLU A 202 5.16 20.32 -3.29
C GLU A 202 3.95 21.25 -3.04
N ALA A 203 2.75 20.70 -2.91
CA ALA A 203 1.56 21.51 -2.64
C ALA A 203 1.52 21.99 -1.18
N LEU A 204 2.02 21.18 -0.25
CA LEU A 204 2.21 21.59 1.14
C LEU A 204 3.26 22.70 1.28
N ASP A 205 4.38 22.57 0.59
CA ASP A 205 5.49 23.52 0.62
C ASP A 205 5.03 24.91 0.15
N LYS A 206 4.18 24.97 -0.89
CA LYS A 206 3.53 26.22 -1.30
C LYS A 206 2.67 26.84 -0.21
N LEU A 207 1.88 26.02 0.50
CA LEU A 207 1.11 26.48 1.65
C LEU A 207 2.02 27.02 2.76
N LEU A 208 3.13 26.34 3.08
CA LEU A 208 4.10 26.78 4.07
C LEU A 208 4.74 28.12 3.69
N VAL A 209 5.18 28.27 2.43
CA VAL A 209 5.76 29.52 1.91
C VAL A 209 4.75 30.67 1.96
N SER A 210 3.49 30.44 1.63
CA SER A 210 2.44 31.47 1.74
C SER A 210 2.19 31.90 3.20
N ILE A 211 2.33 31.00 4.17
CA ILE A 211 2.28 31.34 5.60
C ILE A 211 3.51 32.18 5.99
N GLU A 212 4.71 31.74 5.61
CA GLU A 212 5.97 32.42 5.93
C GLU A 212 6.04 33.84 5.34
N ASN A 213 5.48 34.04 4.15
CA ASN A 213 5.41 35.34 3.49
C ASN A 213 4.28 36.25 4.02
N GLY A 214 3.42 35.75 4.92
CA GLY A 214 2.27 36.48 5.43
C GLY A 214 1.13 36.66 4.41
N GLU A 215 1.07 35.82 3.37
CA GLU A 215 -0.05 35.78 2.42
C GLU A 215 -1.28 35.11 3.03
N LEU A 216 -1.07 34.08 3.87
CA LEU A 216 -2.10 33.45 4.69
C LEU A 216 -1.90 33.92 6.13
N THR A 217 -2.90 34.62 6.67
CA THR A 217 -2.76 35.39 7.91
C THR A 217 -3.67 34.89 9.03
N SER A 218 -4.62 34.00 8.72
CA SER A 218 -5.60 33.46 9.67
C SER A 218 -5.61 31.93 9.69
N LEU A 219 -6.11 31.35 10.79
CA LEU A 219 -6.25 29.90 10.93
C LEU A 219 -7.31 29.34 9.97
N GLU A 220 -8.34 30.13 9.66
CA GLU A 220 -9.41 29.78 8.74
C GLU A 220 -8.91 29.66 7.30
N GLU A 221 -7.99 30.54 6.90
CA GLU A 221 -7.31 30.49 5.60
C GLU A 221 -6.41 29.26 5.49
N VAL A 222 -5.62 28.97 6.52
CA VAL A 222 -4.77 27.77 6.57
C VAL A 222 -5.62 26.50 6.51
N ASN A 223 -6.70 26.44 7.30
CA ASN A 223 -7.62 25.29 7.28
C ASN A 223 -8.29 25.13 5.91
N SER A 224 -8.68 26.22 5.26
CA SER A 224 -9.25 26.20 3.90
C SER A 224 -8.25 25.68 2.86
N ALA A 225 -6.97 26.03 3.00
CA ALA A 225 -5.92 25.50 2.14
C ALA A 225 -5.69 23.99 2.36
N LEU A 226 -5.67 23.52 3.62
CA LEU A 226 -5.61 22.10 3.94
C LEU A 226 -6.83 21.33 3.39
N ALA A 227 -8.03 21.91 3.49
CA ALA A 227 -9.26 21.36 2.91
C ALA A 227 -9.15 21.24 1.38
N ALA A 228 -8.55 22.23 0.72
CA ALA A 228 -8.30 22.19 -0.72
C ALA A 228 -7.31 21.07 -1.09
N LEU A 229 -6.26 20.86 -0.29
CA LEU A 229 -5.34 19.74 -0.51
C LEU A 229 -6.07 18.39 -0.43
N HIS A 230 -6.92 18.20 0.59
CA HIS A 230 -7.69 16.97 0.79
C HIS A 230 -8.69 16.74 -0.34
N LYS A 231 -9.42 17.78 -0.76
CA LYS A 231 -10.41 17.71 -1.83
C LYS A 231 -9.79 17.35 -3.19
N ASN A 232 -8.58 17.81 -3.47
CA ASN A 232 -7.87 17.55 -4.72
C ASN A 232 -7.02 16.25 -4.70
N TYR A 233 -7.14 15.44 -3.65
CA TYR A 233 -6.34 14.23 -3.45
C TYR A 233 -6.26 13.34 -4.71
N TYR A 234 -7.40 13.02 -5.34
CA TYR A 234 -7.42 12.13 -6.51
C TYR A 234 -6.83 12.76 -7.79
N ASN A 235 -6.90 14.09 -7.93
CA ASN A 235 -6.23 14.79 -9.03
C ASN A 235 -4.72 14.72 -8.85
N TYR A 236 -4.22 14.98 -7.64
CA TYR A 236 -2.80 14.85 -7.32
C TYR A 236 -2.31 13.40 -7.41
N GLU A 237 -3.10 12.44 -6.92
CA GLU A 237 -2.79 11.02 -6.99
C GLU A 237 -2.57 10.58 -8.43
N TRP A 238 -3.38 11.08 -9.36
CA TRP A 238 -3.18 10.76 -10.78
C TRP A 238 -1.90 11.36 -11.34
N THR A 239 -1.60 12.63 -11.08
CA THR A 239 -0.34 13.24 -11.51
C THR A 239 0.86 12.45 -10.97
N TRP A 240 0.78 11.97 -9.73
CA TRP A 240 1.79 11.09 -9.15
C TRP A 240 1.86 9.74 -9.86
N ALA A 241 0.71 9.08 -10.06
CA ALA A 241 0.64 7.74 -10.65
C ALA A 241 1.14 7.73 -12.10
N ALA A 242 0.82 8.77 -12.89
CA ALA A 242 1.31 8.93 -14.25
C ALA A 242 2.85 9.04 -14.29
N ASP A 243 3.44 9.85 -13.41
CA ASP A 243 4.90 10.00 -13.30
C ASP A 243 5.58 8.70 -12.83
N ALA A 244 5.04 8.09 -11.77
CA ALA A 244 5.54 6.82 -11.22
C ALA A 244 5.44 5.67 -12.24
N LEU A 245 4.34 5.62 -12.99
CA LEU A 245 4.12 4.63 -14.04
C LEU A 245 5.08 4.83 -15.20
N ALA A 246 5.37 6.06 -15.62
CA ALA A 246 6.35 6.31 -16.67
C ALA A 246 7.73 5.74 -16.30
N GLY A 247 8.16 5.99 -15.05
CA GLY A 247 9.42 5.44 -14.53
C GLY A 247 9.40 3.92 -14.32
N PHE A 248 8.28 3.35 -13.85
CA PHE A 248 8.19 1.93 -13.52
C PHE A 248 7.95 1.03 -14.75
N TYR A 249 7.22 1.55 -15.74
CA TYR A 249 6.99 0.87 -17.01
C TYR A 249 8.12 1.11 -18.02
N GLY A 250 8.81 2.25 -17.94
CA GLY A 250 9.92 2.61 -18.83
C GLY A 250 9.48 3.30 -20.12
N LYS A 251 8.28 3.88 -20.17
CA LYS A 251 7.75 4.61 -21.32
C LYS A 251 6.95 5.83 -20.84
N SER A 252 7.07 6.95 -21.54
CA SER A 252 6.28 8.15 -21.23
C SER A 252 4.78 7.88 -21.43
N ILE A 253 3.95 8.41 -20.53
CA ILE A 253 2.48 8.31 -20.62
C ILE A 253 1.94 8.97 -21.90
N ALA A 254 2.59 10.03 -22.37
CA ALA A 254 2.23 10.71 -23.62
C ALA A 254 2.41 9.81 -24.85
N ASP A 255 3.22 8.75 -24.75
CA ASP A 255 3.48 7.82 -25.85
C ASP A 255 2.72 6.50 -25.69
N PHE A 256 1.85 6.37 -24.69
CA PHE A 256 1.11 5.13 -24.45
C PHE A 256 0.17 4.82 -25.63
N THR A 257 0.15 3.54 -25.98
CA THR A 257 -0.74 2.96 -26.98
C THR A 257 -1.73 2.02 -26.30
N ALA A 258 -2.75 1.60 -27.04
CA ALA A 258 -3.66 0.55 -26.58
C ALA A 258 -2.91 -0.73 -26.12
N ALA A 259 -1.81 -1.09 -26.80
CA ALA A 259 -1.00 -2.25 -26.42
C ALA A 259 -0.28 -2.06 -25.08
N ASP A 260 0.23 -0.86 -24.79
CA ASP A 260 0.86 -0.56 -23.51
C ASP A 260 -0.15 -0.62 -22.36
N VAL A 261 -1.36 -0.07 -22.58
CA VAL A 261 -2.45 -0.15 -21.60
C VAL A 261 -2.81 -1.60 -21.32
N ILE A 262 -2.98 -2.44 -22.35
CA ILE A 262 -3.24 -3.88 -22.18
C ILE A 262 -2.15 -4.53 -21.33
N ALA A 263 -0.88 -4.23 -21.61
CA ALA A 263 0.24 -4.79 -20.85
C ALA A 263 0.20 -4.38 -19.37
N VAL A 264 -0.12 -3.12 -19.06
CA VAL A 264 -0.27 -2.68 -17.66
C VAL A 264 -1.48 -3.34 -17.00
N VAL A 265 -2.61 -3.42 -17.68
CA VAL A 265 -3.85 -4.04 -17.15
C VAL A 265 -3.65 -5.54 -16.89
N GLU A 266 -2.89 -6.24 -17.73
CA GLU A 266 -2.55 -7.65 -17.47
C GLU A 266 -1.65 -7.81 -16.23
N LYS A 267 -0.62 -6.97 -16.08
CA LYS A 267 0.23 -6.97 -14.86
C LYS A 267 -0.59 -6.63 -13.62
N TRP A 268 -1.50 -5.67 -13.72
CA TRP A 268 -2.44 -5.30 -12.66
C TRP A 268 -3.36 -6.45 -12.28
N LYS A 269 -4.02 -7.06 -13.27
CA LYS A 269 -4.97 -8.16 -13.07
C LYS A 269 -4.28 -9.32 -12.36
N LYS A 270 -3.12 -9.72 -12.84
CA LYS A 270 -2.28 -10.74 -12.18
C LYS A 270 -1.96 -10.33 -10.73
N SER A 271 -1.43 -9.12 -10.53
CA SER A 271 -1.02 -8.67 -9.19
C SER A 271 -2.18 -8.61 -8.19
N VAL A 272 -3.35 -8.15 -8.62
CA VAL A 272 -4.56 -8.12 -7.78
C VAL A 272 -4.99 -9.52 -7.39
N LEU A 273 -5.12 -10.42 -8.37
CA LEU A 273 -5.58 -11.79 -8.13
C LEU A 273 -4.57 -12.58 -7.28
N ASP A 274 -3.27 -12.42 -7.53
CA ASP A 274 -2.21 -13.06 -6.75
C ASP A 274 -2.23 -12.57 -5.29
N MET A 275 -2.39 -11.26 -5.07
CA MET A 275 -2.52 -10.70 -3.72
C MET A 275 -3.78 -11.19 -3.01
N ASP A 276 -4.92 -11.23 -3.69
CA ASP A 276 -6.17 -11.73 -3.11
C ASP A 276 -6.08 -13.22 -2.78
N ARG A 277 -5.36 -14.02 -3.57
CA ARG A 277 -5.06 -15.42 -3.22
C ARG A 277 -4.19 -15.53 -1.97
N PHE A 278 -3.21 -14.63 -1.77
CA PHE A 278 -2.46 -14.64 -0.50
C PHE A 278 -3.35 -14.26 0.69
N LEU A 279 -4.28 -13.32 0.52
CA LEU A 279 -5.26 -12.96 1.56
C LEU A 279 -6.20 -14.13 1.87
N TYR A 280 -6.65 -14.86 0.85
CA TYR A 280 -7.48 -16.05 1.00
C TYR A 280 -6.75 -17.15 1.79
N GLU A 281 -5.50 -17.45 1.41
CA GLU A 281 -4.68 -18.45 2.12
C GLU A 281 -4.34 -18.01 3.55
N ASP A 282 -4.17 -16.71 3.80
CA ASP A 282 -3.97 -16.21 5.15
C ASP A 282 -5.24 -16.31 6.00
N ALA A 283 -6.39 -15.96 5.44
CA ALA A 283 -7.70 -16.16 6.08
C ALA A 283 -7.95 -17.64 6.40
N ARG A 284 -7.58 -18.55 5.50
CA ARG A 284 -7.73 -20.00 5.70
C ARG A 284 -6.99 -20.52 6.94
N LYS A 285 -5.83 -19.92 7.30
CA LYS A 285 -5.09 -20.30 8.52
C LYS A 285 -5.87 -19.98 9.80
N GLU A 286 -6.74 -18.97 9.79
CA GLU A 286 -7.61 -18.65 10.93
C GLU A 286 -8.62 -19.78 11.24
N PHE A 287 -8.85 -20.70 10.28
CA PHE A 287 -9.76 -21.85 10.38
C PHE A 287 -9.03 -23.19 10.53
N SER A 288 -7.71 -23.17 10.79
CA SER A 288 -6.92 -24.39 10.95
C SER A 288 -7.20 -25.11 12.28
N MET A 289 -6.94 -26.42 12.32
CA MET A 289 -7.10 -27.26 13.53
C MET A 289 -6.37 -26.70 14.76
N SER A 290 -5.23 -26.03 14.55
CA SER A 290 -4.47 -25.38 15.63
C SER A 290 -5.21 -24.23 16.32
N LYS A 291 -6.22 -23.64 15.66
CA LYS A 291 -7.07 -22.58 16.19
C LYS A 291 -8.30 -23.11 16.93
N MET A 292 -8.50 -24.44 16.92
CA MET A 292 -9.61 -25.12 17.58
C MET A 292 -9.27 -25.61 19.00
N ILE A 293 -8.04 -25.38 19.49
CA ILE A 293 -7.53 -25.96 20.76
C ILE A 293 -8.39 -25.60 21.98
N GLY A 294 -9.07 -24.44 21.97
CA GLY A 294 -9.95 -23.99 23.06
C GLY A 294 -11.45 -24.32 22.88
N PHE A 295 -11.83 -25.10 21.86
CA PHE A 295 -13.21 -25.43 21.54
C PHE A 295 -13.55 -26.88 21.94
N GLY A 296 -14.83 -27.16 22.18
CA GLY A 296 -15.30 -28.50 22.51
C GLY A 296 -14.92 -28.98 23.92
N VAL A 297 -14.92 -28.06 24.90
CA VAL A 297 -14.46 -28.25 26.30
C VAL A 297 -14.97 -29.56 26.93
N ASP A 298 -16.19 -29.99 26.61
CA ASP A 298 -16.84 -31.16 27.21
C ASP A 298 -17.18 -32.28 26.19
N GLY A 299 -16.64 -32.22 24.96
CA GLY A 299 -17.17 -32.98 23.82
C GLY A 299 -16.34 -34.21 23.37
N THR A 300 -17.02 -35.17 22.74
CA THR A 300 -16.39 -36.30 22.02
C THR A 300 -15.91 -35.87 20.62
N ASN A 301 -15.23 -36.76 19.87
CA ASN A 301 -14.70 -36.47 18.53
C ASN A 301 -15.77 -35.80 17.63
N GLY A 302 -15.48 -34.60 17.11
CA GLY A 302 -16.38 -33.79 16.28
C GLY A 302 -16.99 -32.58 16.99
N ALA A 303 -17.13 -32.62 18.33
CA ALA A 303 -17.72 -31.52 19.09
C ALA A 303 -16.86 -30.25 19.05
N ARG A 304 -15.55 -30.40 18.90
CA ARG A 304 -14.61 -29.29 18.73
C ARG A 304 -14.85 -28.56 17.41
N GLU A 305 -15.04 -29.31 16.33
CA GLU A 305 -15.32 -28.78 15.00
C GLU A 305 -16.71 -28.10 14.96
N GLU A 306 -17.71 -28.70 15.59
CA GLU A 306 -19.05 -28.12 15.72
C GLU A 306 -19.05 -26.82 16.53
N ASP A 307 -18.45 -26.81 17.72
CA ASP A 307 -18.34 -25.62 18.57
C ASP A 307 -17.54 -24.51 17.86
N PHE A 308 -16.45 -24.86 17.19
CA PHE A 308 -15.69 -23.92 16.37
C PHE A 308 -16.56 -23.35 15.23
N ALA A 309 -17.32 -24.19 14.52
CA ALA A 309 -18.21 -23.75 13.44
C ALA A 309 -19.36 -22.86 13.96
N GLN A 310 -19.90 -23.12 15.14
CA GLN A 310 -20.93 -22.26 15.75
C GLN A 310 -20.39 -20.86 16.09
N VAL A 311 -19.15 -20.77 16.58
CA VAL A 311 -18.56 -19.48 16.98
C VAL A 311 -17.92 -18.72 15.82
N ARG A 312 -17.21 -19.42 14.94
CA ARG A 312 -16.43 -18.83 13.84
C ARG A 312 -17.13 -18.87 12.48
N GLY A 313 -18.18 -19.67 12.36
CA GLY A 313 -18.79 -20.02 11.09
C GLY A 313 -17.94 -21.03 10.31
N GLU A 314 -18.53 -21.56 9.24
CA GLU A 314 -17.78 -22.32 8.23
C GLU A 314 -16.92 -21.38 7.38
N PHE A 315 -15.75 -21.84 6.96
CA PHE A 315 -14.84 -21.06 6.14
C PHE A 315 -15.49 -20.52 4.86
N VAL A 316 -16.30 -21.34 4.18
CA VAL A 316 -16.99 -20.98 2.93
C VAL A 316 -18.06 -19.91 3.15
N ASN A 317 -18.67 -19.88 4.34
CA ASN A 317 -19.72 -18.94 4.70
C ASN A 317 -19.19 -17.68 5.41
N ASN A 318 -17.87 -17.57 5.59
CA ASN A 318 -17.28 -16.43 6.25
C ASN A 318 -17.35 -15.18 5.36
N LYS A 319 -17.93 -14.09 5.89
CA LYS A 319 -18.09 -12.81 5.16
C LYS A 319 -16.80 -12.27 4.56
N THR A 320 -15.66 -12.45 5.25
CA THR A 320 -14.36 -12.00 4.75
C THR A 320 -13.89 -12.84 3.56
N VAL A 321 -14.09 -14.16 3.61
CA VAL A 321 -13.71 -15.08 2.53
C VAL A 321 -14.57 -14.82 1.29
N ILE A 322 -15.89 -14.68 1.46
CA ILE A 322 -16.82 -14.33 0.38
C ILE A 322 -16.40 -13.00 -0.28
N ALA A 323 -16.13 -11.97 0.52
CA ALA A 323 -15.71 -10.66 0.01
C ALA A 323 -14.40 -10.72 -0.79
N ILE A 324 -13.45 -11.61 -0.44
CA ILE A 324 -12.23 -11.82 -1.23
C ILE A 324 -12.56 -12.45 -2.58
N CYS A 325 -13.37 -13.51 -2.60
CA CYS A 325 -13.78 -14.17 -3.85
C CYS A 325 -14.55 -13.21 -4.78
N GLU A 326 -15.54 -12.49 -4.24
CA GLU A 326 -16.30 -11.48 -5.00
C GLU A 326 -15.39 -10.36 -5.53
N HIS A 327 -14.40 -9.94 -4.73
CA HIS A 327 -13.43 -8.95 -5.16
C HIS A 327 -12.55 -9.47 -6.31
N MET A 328 -12.09 -10.73 -6.24
CA MET A 328 -11.34 -11.37 -7.33
C MET A 328 -12.16 -11.39 -8.63
N ASP A 329 -13.40 -11.89 -8.58
CA ASP A 329 -14.28 -11.96 -9.75
C ASP A 329 -14.55 -10.58 -10.35
N LYS A 330 -14.82 -9.58 -9.50
CA LYS A 330 -15.06 -8.21 -9.95
C LYS A 330 -13.85 -7.60 -10.63
N LYS A 331 -12.65 -7.85 -10.08
CA LYS A 331 -11.40 -7.29 -10.61
C LYS A 331 -10.96 -8.00 -11.89
N GLU A 332 -11.20 -9.30 -12.01
CA GLU A 332 -10.98 -10.05 -13.24
C GLU A 332 -11.89 -9.53 -14.37
N LYS A 333 -13.19 -9.39 -14.11
CA LYS A 333 -14.15 -8.80 -15.08
C LYS A 333 -13.73 -7.41 -15.52
N LEU A 334 -13.41 -6.53 -14.59
CA LEU A 334 -12.95 -5.17 -14.88
C LEU A 334 -11.69 -5.16 -15.76
N GLY A 335 -10.71 -6.02 -15.47
CA GLY A 335 -9.51 -6.13 -16.30
C GLY A 335 -9.83 -6.57 -17.73
N ASN A 336 -10.69 -7.59 -17.87
CA ASN A 336 -11.10 -8.11 -19.17
C ASN A 336 -11.91 -7.07 -19.98
N GLU A 337 -12.76 -6.28 -19.32
CA GLU A 337 -13.51 -5.18 -19.93
C GLU A 337 -12.57 -4.11 -20.52
N ILE A 338 -11.59 -3.65 -19.75
CA ILE A 338 -10.63 -2.64 -20.23
C ILE A 338 -9.76 -3.20 -21.37
N ILE A 339 -9.31 -4.46 -21.28
CA ILE A 339 -8.55 -5.10 -22.36
C ILE A 339 -9.39 -5.19 -23.63
N ALA A 340 -10.67 -5.57 -23.53
CA ALA A 340 -11.57 -5.63 -24.67
C ALA A 340 -11.77 -4.24 -25.29
N LEU A 341 -11.93 -3.20 -24.47
CA LEU A 341 -12.03 -1.80 -24.92
C LEU A 341 -10.79 -1.37 -25.70
N MET A 342 -9.58 -1.67 -25.20
CA MET A 342 -8.33 -1.34 -25.89
C MET A 342 -8.19 -2.11 -27.21
N LYS A 343 -8.53 -3.41 -27.24
CA LYS A 343 -8.53 -4.21 -28.48
C LYS A 343 -9.50 -3.65 -29.52
N GLN A 344 -10.68 -3.19 -29.10
CA GLN A 344 -11.63 -2.55 -29.99
C GLN A 344 -11.06 -1.25 -30.58
N SER A 345 -10.37 -0.45 -29.77
CA SER A 345 -9.69 0.77 -30.24
C SER A 345 -8.62 0.45 -31.30
N MET A 346 -7.87 -0.64 -31.14
CA MET A 346 -6.86 -1.05 -32.14
C MET A 346 -7.51 -1.38 -33.49
N VAL A 347 -8.59 -2.16 -33.50
CA VAL A 347 -9.33 -2.50 -34.74
C VAL A 347 -9.92 -1.25 -35.39
N GLN A 348 -10.43 -0.30 -34.60
CA GLN A 348 -10.97 0.94 -35.14
C GLN A 348 -9.89 1.84 -35.76
N ALA A 349 -8.69 1.87 -35.18
CA ALA A 349 -7.55 2.60 -35.74
C ALA A 349 -7.08 1.99 -37.07
N GLU A 350 -7.13 0.66 -37.22
CA GLU A 350 -6.82 -0.03 -38.48
C GLU A 350 -7.83 0.26 -39.59
N ILE A 351 -9.12 0.47 -39.25
CA ILE A 351 -10.16 0.81 -40.24
C ILE A 351 -10.11 2.30 -40.65
N ALA A 352 -9.56 3.16 -39.78
CA ALA A 352 -9.49 4.61 -40.01
C ALA A 352 -8.26 5.04 -40.83
N ASN A 353 -7.23 4.19 -40.90
CA ASN A 353 -6.06 4.34 -41.78
C ASN A 353 -6.27 3.64 -43.12
#